data_AF-R1GYH7-F1
#
_entry.id   AF-R1GYH7-F1
#
_cell.length_a   1.000
_cell.length_b   1.000
_cell.length_c   1.000
_cell.angle_alpha   90.00
_cell.angle_beta   90.00
_cell.angle_gamma   90.00
#
_symmetry.space_group_name_H-M   'P 1'
#
loop_
_entity.id
_entity.type
_entity.pdbx_description
1 polymer ?
#
loop_
_entity_poly.entity_id
_entity_poly.type
_entity_poly.pdbx_seq_one_letter_code
_entity_poly.pdbx_strand_id
1 'polypeptide(L)' 'MWLFLWRASLLYVFPLLMWGYCRFKEIEFDELDSGVNNHKWVVLAAYLLYVVVWILINRYLLLFLRQRSRR' A
#
# COMPACT_ATOMS: atom_id res chain seq x y z
N MET A 1 2.87 -18.18 -6.74
CA MET A 1 2.96 -17.62 -5.37
C MET A 1 3.25 -16.12 -5.39
N TRP A 2 4.26 -15.64 -6.13
CA TRP A 2 4.60 -14.21 -6.20
C TRP A 2 3.47 -13.27 -6.67
N LEU A 3 2.67 -13.66 -7.67
CA LEU A 3 1.50 -12.86 -8.10
C LEU A 3 0.38 -12.78 -7.04
N PHE A 4 0.28 -13.80 -6.19
CA PHE A 4 -0.66 -13.80 -5.08
C PHE A 4 -0.19 -12.82 -4.00
N LEU A 5 1.08 -12.88 -3.60
CA LEU A 5 1.67 -11.92 -2.66
C LEU A 5 1.60 -10.48 -3.20
N TRP A 6 1.82 -10.29 -4.50
CA TRP A 6 1.66 -9.01 -5.17
C TRP A 6 0.22 -8.47 -5.03
N ARG A 7 -0.80 -9.29 -5.24
CA ARG A 7 -2.21 -8.86 -5.05
C ARG A 7 -2.55 -8.65 -3.58
N ALA A 8 -2.09 -9.54 -2.71
CA ALA A 8 -2.31 -9.47 -1.27
C ALA A 8 -1.60 -8.28 -0.62
N SER A 9 -0.57 -7.73 -1.27
CA SER A 9 0.12 -6.52 -0.80
C SER A 9 -0.81 -5.33 -0.57
N LEU A 10 -1.89 -5.19 -1.35
CA LEU A 10 -2.90 -4.16 -1.14
C LEU A 10 -3.51 -4.22 0.27
N LEU A 11 -3.70 -5.43 0.79
CA LEU A 11 -4.24 -5.63 2.13
C LEU A 11 -3.18 -5.42 3.22
N TYR A 12 -1.98 -5.93 3.02
CA TYR A 12 -0.93 -5.90 4.05
C TYR A 12 -0.18 -4.57 4.17
N VAL A 13 -0.13 -3.78 3.09
CA VAL A 13 0.57 -2.49 3.10
C VAL A 13 -0.15 -1.47 3.96
N PHE A 14 -1.48 -1.53 4.07
CA PHE A 14 -2.21 -0.59 4.91
C PHE A 14 -1.84 -0.70 6.41
N PRO A 15 -1.89 -1.87 7.07
CA PRO A 15 -1.38 -2.03 8.43
C PRO A 15 0.10 -1.67 8.58
N LEU A 16 0.94 -2.00 7.60
CA LEU A 16 2.36 -1.64 7.61
C LEU A 16 2.57 -0.12 7.58
N LEU A 17 1.78 0.61 6.80
CA LEU A 17 1.83 2.07 6.74
C LEU A 17 1.39 2.70 8.06
N MET A 18 0.32 2.18 8.68
CA MET A 18 -0.12 2.64 10.00
C MET A 18 0.98 2.42 11.05
N TRP A 19 1.50 1.19 11.14
CA TRP A 19 2.56 0.84 12.08
C TRP A 19 3.83 1.68 11.86
N GLY A 20 4.27 1.79 10.60
CA GLY A 20 5.43 2.59 10.24
C GLY A 20 5.24 4.07 10.59
N TYR A 21 4.07 4.63 10.26
CA TYR A 21 3.75 6.02 10.59
C TYR A 21 3.80 6.28 12.10
N CYS A 22 3.17 5.44 12.91
CA CYS A 22 3.23 5.52 14.38
C CYS A 22 4.69 5.46 14.86
N ARG A 23 5.50 4.54 14.31
CA ARG A 23 6.91 4.41 14.68
C ARG A 23 7.75 5.63 14.31
N PHE A 24 7.51 6.24 13.15
CA PHE A 24 8.22 7.44 12.69
C PHE A 24 7.81 8.71 13.42
N LYS A 25 6.55 8.80 13.84
CA LYS A 25 6.03 9.95 14.58
C LYS A 25 6.13 9.79 16.10
N GLU A 26 6.54 8.60 16.56
CA GLU A 26 6.62 8.23 17.98
C GLU A 26 5.28 8.43 18.70
N ILE A 27 4.18 8.21 17.98
CA ILE A 27 2.80 8.30 18.52
C ILE A 27 2.25 6.91 18.78
N GLU A 28 1.32 6.83 19.72
CA GLU A 28 0.58 5.60 19.95
C GLU A 28 -0.45 5.34 18.83
N PHE A 29 -0.87 4.09 18.69
CA PHE A 29 -1.90 3.74 17.73
C PHE A 29 -3.25 4.37 18.10
N ASP A 30 -3.52 4.53 19.40
CA ASP A 30 -4.70 5.24 19.88
C ASP A 30 -4.70 6.71 19.44
N GLU A 31 -3.55 7.39 19.46
CA GLU A 31 -3.43 8.77 18.97
C GLU A 31 -3.60 8.89 17.45
N LEU A 32 -3.26 7.85 16.69
CA LEU A 32 -3.55 7.79 15.25
C LEU A 32 -5.07 7.71 14.99
N ASP A 33 -5.82 7.04 15.86
CA ASP A 33 -7.27 6.90 15.73
C ASP A 33 -8.08 7.99 16.43
N SER A 34 -7.63 8.51 17.57
CA SER A 34 -8.31 9.54 18.35
C SER A 34 -7.82 10.96 18.02
N GLY A 35 -6.59 11.08 17.52
CA GLY A 35 -5.93 12.36 17.27
C GLY A 35 -6.44 13.10 16.04
N VAL A 36 -5.92 14.32 15.88
CA VAL A 36 -6.24 15.27 14.80
C VAL A 36 -6.31 14.54 13.46
N ASN A 37 -7.42 14.73 12.72
CA ASN A 37 -7.72 14.10 11.42
C ASN A 37 -6.54 14.08 10.44
N ASN A 38 -5.58 15.00 10.58
CA ASN A 38 -4.35 15.08 9.80
C ASN A 38 -3.55 13.76 9.78
N HIS A 39 -3.40 13.05 10.90
CA HIS A 39 -2.64 11.79 10.92
C HIS A 39 -3.27 10.73 10.01
N LYS A 40 -4.61 10.62 10.08
CA LYS A 40 -5.40 9.73 9.22
C LYS A 40 -5.27 10.11 7.75
N TRP A 41 -5.32 11.40 7.43
CA TRP A 41 -5.16 11.90 6.06
C TRP A 41 -3.78 11.59 5.48
N VAL A 42 -2.72 11.68 6.28
CA VAL A 42 -1.35 11.36 5.82
C VAL A 42 -1.22 9.87 5.52
N VAL A 43 -1.69 8.99 6.41
CA VAL A 43 -1.65 7.53 6.18
C VAL A 43 -2.51 7.14 4.97
N LEU A 44 -3.70 7.74 4.84
CA LEU A 44 -4.58 7.53 3.70
C LEU A 44 -3.92 7.98 2.39
N ALA A 45 -3.32 9.17 2.36
CA ALA A 45 -2.64 9.68 1.18
C ALA A 45 -1.46 8.78 0.77
N ALA A 46 -0.67 8.31 1.73
CA ALA A 46 0.42 7.36 1.49
C ALA A 46 -0.10 6.03 0.91
N TYR A 47 -1.22 5.53 1.43
CA TYR A 47 -1.85 4.32 0.92
C TYR A 47 -2.41 4.52 -0.50
N LEU A 48 -3.06 5.64 -0.79
CA LEU A 48 -3.57 5.95 -2.13
C LEU A 48 -2.42 6.06 -3.14
N LEU A 49 -1.31 6.71 -2.77
CA LEU A 49 -0.11 6.76 -3.59
C LEU A 49 0.41 5.36 -3.90
N TYR A 50 0.47 4.49 -2.88
CA TYR A 50 0.84 3.09 -3.06
C TYR A 50 -0.09 2.36 -4.04
N VAL A 51 -1.42 2.53 -3.91
CA VAL A 51 -2.40 1.92 -4.82
C VAL A 51 -2.19 2.38 -6.26
N VAL A 52 -1.95 3.67 -6.49
CA VAL A 52 -1.66 4.21 -7.83
C VAL A 52 -0.41 3.55 -8.41
N VAL A 53 0.67 3.49 -7.65
CA VAL A 53 1.92 2.81 -8.06
C VAL A 53 1.67 1.33 -8.36
N TRP A 54 0.90 0.65 -7.50
CA TRP A 54 0.52 -0.75 -7.69
C TRP A 54 -0.26 -0.95 -9.00
N ILE A 55 -1.23 -0.10 -9.32
CA ILE A 55 -2.02 -0.17 -10.56
C ILE A 55 -1.11 -0.04 -11.78
N LEU A 56 -0.21 0.96 -11.76
CA LEU A 56 0.73 1.19 -12.86
C LEU A 56 1.61 -0.04 -13.09
N ILE A 57 2.25 -0.55 -12.03
CA ILE A 57 3.13 -1.73 -12.11
C ILE A 57 2.33 -2.97 -12.53
N ASN A 58 1.15 -3.19 -11.97
CA ASN A 58 0.31 -4.34 -12.30
C ASN A 58 -0.10 -4.34 -13.78
N ARG A 59 -0.39 -3.16 -14.35
CA ARG A 59 -0.67 -3.02 -15.80
C ARG A 59 0.52 -3.48 -16.64
N TYR A 60 1.73 -3.03 -16.33
CA TYR A 60 2.94 -3.45 -17.06
C TYR A 60 3.23 -4.94 -16.89
N LEU A 61 3.06 -5.47 -15.68
CA LEU A 61 3.27 -6.89 -15.38
C LEU A 61 2.33 -7.78 -16.20
N LEU A 62 1.05 -7.41 -16.30
CA LEU A 62 0.07 -8.14 -17.10
C LEU A 62 0.39 -8.10 -18.61
N LEU A 63 0.84 -6.95 -19.12
CA LEU A 63 1.27 -6.84 -20.51
C LEU A 63 2.46 -7.75 -20.80
N PHE A 64 3.45 -7.77 -19.91
CA PHE A 64 4.63 -8.62 -20.03
C PHE A 64 4.28 -10.11 -19.99
N LEU A 65 3.43 -10.53 -19.04
CA LEU A 65 2.97 -11.92 -18.95
C LEU A 65 2.18 -12.35 -20.20
N ARG A 66 1.35 -11.46 -20.75
CA ARG A 66 0.61 -11.72 -21.99
C ARG A 66 1.55 -11.90 -23.19
N GLN A 67 2.62 -11.11 -23.27
CA GLN A 67 3.64 -11.28 -24.32
C GLN A 67 4.37 -12.62 -24.19
N ARG A 68 4.72 -13.02 -22.97
CA ARG A 68 5.38 -14.31 -22.72
C ARG A 68 4.50 -15.52 -23.05
N SER A 69 3.19 -15.44 -22.82
CA SER A 69 2.25 -16.52 -23.13
C SER A 69 1.97 -16.72 -24.62
N ARG A 70 2.34 -15.77 -25.49
CA ARG A 70 2.14 -15.85 -26.94
C ARG A 70 3.36 -16.40 -27.71
N ARG A 71 4.49 -16.58 -27.02
CA ARG A 71 5.67 -17.29 -27.54
C ARG A 71 5.66 -18.71 -26.99
#